data_AF-A0A3D3MQ65-F1
#
_entry.id   AF-A0A3D3MQ65-F1
#
_cell.length_a   1.000
_cell.length_b   1.000
_cell.length_c   1.000
_cell.angle_alpha   90.00
_cell.angle_beta   90.00
_cell.angle_gamma   90.00
#
_symmetry.space_group_name_H-M   'P 1'
#
loop_
_entity.id
_entity.type
_entity.pdbx_description
1 polymer ?
#
loop_
_entity_poly.entity_id
_entity_poly.type
_entity_poly.pdbx_seq_one_letter_code
_entity_poly.pdbx_strand_id
1 'polypeptide(L)'
;MEKIIDKLIQMNRFEEEKGLSLEDIRVLNENSGNNIPDFFISYLKVFGFNDNLFGGVFNEEADFVEQNEMIQELGYTDYIAIGDAYNENLIVAHIENQKLFLIEDDHLIDLEMTFSQMLIQAVEALDSKKFEIIQQVNSVYESFQDHKNSLKNSFIKSFSVLNETVTNNLDTLYGIVIAKNSEGNLYCLYGGSLTTFRVEMNKQKVDYNQLWNPETMNYHQAISMDEILTDIKTEIDFKALDLLFLDVLRDLKEEEYFRDQMNRFSISIQSNHVNLFPEDSYNESLMKENNLETKIRRFWESPYDRTRLLMEIV
;
A
#
# COMPACT_ATOMS: atom_id res chain seq x y z
N MET A 1 -1.77 23.75 -5.88
CA MET A 1 -0.53 24.30 -5.30
C MET A 1 -0.81 25.25 -4.14
N GLU A 2 -1.56 26.35 -4.33
CA GLU A 2 -1.87 27.33 -3.26
C GLU A 2 -2.35 26.69 -1.94
N LYS A 3 -3.35 25.79 -1.99
CA LYS A 3 -3.85 25.08 -0.80
C LYS A 3 -2.77 24.29 -0.02
N ILE A 4 -1.76 23.77 -0.72
CA ILE A 4 -0.66 23.00 -0.12
C ILE A 4 0.28 23.98 0.60
N ILE A 5 0.63 25.08 -0.06
CA ILE A 5 1.46 26.16 0.50
C ILE A 5 0.79 26.75 1.76
N ASP A 6 -0.49 27.10 1.68
CA ASP A 6 -1.24 27.67 2.81
C ASP A 6 -1.22 26.76 4.05
N LYS A 7 -1.41 25.44 3.86
CA LYS A 7 -1.33 24.46 4.94
C LYS A 7 0.08 24.39 5.53
N LEU A 8 1.11 24.35 4.70
CA LEU A 8 2.50 24.29 5.16
C LEU A 8 2.93 25.55 5.92
N ILE A 9 2.47 26.73 5.48
CA ILE A 9 2.66 28.00 6.19
C ILE A 9 1.99 27.93 7.57
N GLN A 10 0.75 27.44 7.65
CA GLN A 10 0.03 27.28 8.92
C GLN A 10 0.75 26.31 9.87
N MET A 11 1.41 25.28 9.35
CA MET A 11 2.19 24.31 10.11
C MET A 11 3.62 24.77 10.42
N ASN A 12 4.04 25.95 9.96
CA ASN A 12 5.41 26.45 10.03
C ASN A 12 6.44 25.45 9.45
N ARG A 13 6.07 24.80 8.33
CA ARG A 13 6.90 23.85 7.57
C ARG A 13 7.14 24.27 6.12
N PHE A 14 6.73 25.47 5.75
CA PHE A 14 7.00 26.02 4.43
C PHE A 14 8.37 26.71 4.41
N GLU A 15 9.20 26.37 3.43
CA GLU A 15 10.54 26.94 3.23
C GLU A 15 10.54 27.76 1.93
N GLU A 16 10.51 29.09 2.05
CA GLU A 16 10.38 30.01 0.91
C GLU A 16 11.56 29.96 -0.08
N GLU A 17 12.76 29.57 0.36
CA GLU A 17 14.00 29.63 -0.45
C GLU A 17 14.37 28.32 -1.16
N LYS A 18 13.50 27.30 -1.10
CA LYS A 18 13.78 25.98 -1.71
C LYS A 18 13.36 25.85 -3.18
N GLY A 19 12.48 26.74 -3.65
CA GLY A 19 12.01 26.74 -5.04
C GLY A 19 13.11 27.08 -6.04
N LEU A 20 13.09 26.42 -7.20
CA LEU A 20 14.01 26.70 -8.30
C LEU A 20 13.59 27.94 -9.09
N SER A 21 14.57 28.72 -9.56
CA SER A 21 14.29 29.84 -10.44
C SER A 21 13.86 29.37 -11.84
N LEU A 22 13.27 30.27 -12.63
CA LEU A 22 12.94 29.98 -14.03
C LEU A 22 14.17 29.60 -14.86
N GLU A 23 15.33 30.17 -14.52
CA GLU A 23 16.58 29.87 -15.20
C GLU A 23 17.11 28.48 -14.81
N ASP A 24 17.04 28.12 -13.53
CA ASP A 24 17.46 26.78 -13.08
C ASP A 24 16.59 25.70 -13.72
N ILE A 25 15.28 25.91 -13.79
CA ILE A 25 14.35 24.98 -14.46
C ILE A 25 14.65 24.90 -15.96
N ARG A 26 15.04 26.01 -16.60
CA ARG A 26 15.41 26.01 -18.02
C ARG A 26 16.67 25.16 -18.25
N VAL A 27 17.69 25.33 -17.41
CA VAL A 27 18.92 24.53 -17.45
C VAL A 27 18.62 23.06 -17.18
N LEU A 28 17.77 22.76 -16.19
CA LEU A 28 17.34 21.40 -15.88
C LEU A 28 16.60 20.74 -17.05
N ASN A 29 15.73 21.49 -17.74
CA ASN A 29 15.01 21.04 -18.92
C ASN A 29 15.96 20.78 -20.12
N GLU A 30 17.01 21.59 -20.25
CA GLU A 30 18.06 21.37 -21.25
C GLU A 30 18.91 20.13 -20.92
N ASN A 31 19.25 19.92 -19.64
CA ASN A 31 20.08 18.81 -19.18
C ASN A 31 19.37 17.45 -19.18
N SER A 32 18.08 17.41 -18.82
CA SER A 32 17.29 16.17 -18.77
C SER A 32 16.90 15.59 -20.14
N GLY A 33 17.25 16.29 -21.23
CA GLY A 33 16.91 15.88 -22.59
C GLY A 33 15.40 15.85 -22.89
N ASN A 34 14.57 16.26 -21.94
CA ASN A 34 13.12 16.09 -21.93
C ASN A 34 12.42 17.40 -21.58
N ASN A 35 11.20 17.56 -22.10
CA ASN A 35 10.33 18.65 -21.67
C ASN A 35 9.68 18.29 -20.33
N ILE A 36 10.17 18.92 -19.26
CA ILE A 36 9.55 18.89 -17.94
C ILE A 36 8.13 19.46 -18.09
N PRO A 37 7.08 18.72 -17.71
CA PRO A 37 5.71 19.15 -17.88
C PRO A 37 5.34 20.27 -16.92
N ASP A 38 4.39 21.13 -17.33
CA ASP A 38 3.99 22.34 -16.59
C ASP A 38 3.58 22.07 -15.14
N PHE A 39 2.95 20.93 -14.86
CA PHE A 39 2.55 20.57 -13.50
C PHE A 39 3.77 20.36 -12.59
N PHE A 40 4.84 19.77 -13.11
CA PHE A 40 6.06 19.51 -12.36
C PHE A 40 6.95 20.75 -12.29
N ILE A 41 6.99 21.58 -13.34
CA ILE A 41 7.55 22.93 -13.28
C ILE A 41 6.90 23.73 -12.15
N SER A 42 5.58 23.65 -12.01
CA SER A 42 4.84 24.34 -10.95
C SER A 42 5.22 23.86 -9.55
N TYR A 43 5.58 22.58 -9.41
CA TYR A 43 6.12 22.02 -8.17
C TYR A 43 7.54 22.52 -7.90
N LEU A 44 8.46 22.38 -8.88
CA LEU A 44 9.87 22.75 -8.75
C LEU A 44 10.05 24.25 -8.41
N LYS A 45 9.21 25.13 -8.98
CA LYS A 45 9.22 26.57 -8.66
C LYS A 45 8.96 26.87 -7.18
N VAL A 46 8.23 26.01 -6.50
CA VAL A 46 7.78 26.24 -5.12
C VAL A 46 8.66 25.46 -4.14
N PHE A 47 8.95 24.20 -4.45
CA PHE A 47 9.58 23.28 -3.52
C PHE A 47 10.98 22.83 -3.94
N GLY A 48 11.34 23.00 -5.21
CA GLY A 48 12.59 22.45 -5.77
C GLY A 48 12.77 20.97 -5.42
N PHE A 49 14.01 20.58 -5.15
CA PHE A 49 14.37 19.25 -4.67
C PHE A 49 14.49 19.24 -3.13
N ASN A 50 13.40 19.60 -2.44
CA ASN A 50 13.39 19.64 -0.96
C ASN A 50 13.29 18.23 -0.35
N ASP A 51 14.37 17.81 0.29
CA ASP A 51 14.56 16.53 0.99
C ASP A 51 13.62 16.32 2.20
N ASN A 52 13.14 17.40 2.82
CA ASN A 52 12.45 17.34 4.11
C ASN A 52 10.91 17.33 4.00
N LEU A 53 10.36 17.42 2.80
CA LEU A 53 8.93 17.70 2.62
C LEU A 53 8.14 16.59 1.92
N PHE A 54 8.66 16.02 0.85
CA PHE A 54 7.96 15.02 0.04
C PHE A 54 8.83 13.81 -0.23
N GLY A 55 8.80 12.81 0.66
CA GLY A 55 9.68 11.63 0.60
C GLY A 55 9.51 10.69 -0.61
N GLY A 56 8.52 10.92 -1.48
CA GLY A 56 8.33 10.19 -2.75
C GLY A 56 8.62 11.04 -3.99
N VAL A 57 9.28 12.18 -3.81
CA VAL A 57 9.78 13.04 -4.89
C VAL A 57 11.29 13.12 -4.75
N PHE A 58 12.01 13.12 -5.87
CA PHE A 58 13.47 13.25 -5.85
C PHE A 58 13.90 14.48 -5.06
N ASN A 59 14.98 14.32 -4.30
CA ASN A 59 15.61 15.36 -3.50
C ASN A 59 17.00 15.75 -4.04
N GLU A 60 17.46 15.09 -5.12
CA GLU A 60 18.68 15.42 -5.83
C GLU A 60 18.40 15.64 -7.33
N GLU A 61 18.99 16.70 -7.89
CA GLU A 61 18.85 17.03 -9.31
C GLU A 61 19.46 15.95 -10.21
N ALA A 62 20.59 15.38 -9.79
CA ALA A 62 21.30 14.35 -10.54
C ALA A 62 20.44 13.10 -10.73
N ASP A 63 19.78 12.64 -9.65
CA ASP A 63 18.86 11.50 -9.70
C ASP A 63 17.69 11.80 -10.63
N PHE A 64 17.09 12.99 -10.52
CA PHE A 64 16.02 13.38 -11.43
C PHE A 64 16.44 13.33 -12.91
N VAL A 65 17.62 13.84 -13.25
CA VAL A 65 18.15 13.83 -14.62
C VAL A 65 18.42 12.40 -15.08
N GLU A 66 19.20 11.63 -14.32
CA GLU A 66 19.59 10.26 -14.67
C GLU A 66 18.37 9.35 -14.84
N GLN A 67 17.43 9.39 -13.90
CA GLN A 67 16.25 8.52 -13.94
C GLN A 67 15.30 8.91 -15.08
N ASN A 68 15.20 10.20 -15.44
CA ASN A 68 14.40 10.62 -16.59
C ASN A 68 15.05 10.28 -17.93
N GLU A 69 16.38 10.27 -18.03
CA GLU A 69 17.06 9.73 -19.21
C GLU A 69 16.79 8.22 -19.35
N MET A 70 16.92 7.47 -18.26
CA MET A 70 16.72 6.03 -18.24
C MET A 70 15.30 5.61 -18.67
N ILE A 71 14.24 6.20 -18.11
CA ILE A 71 12.87 5.77 -18.45
C ILE A 71 12.51 6.06 -19.92
N GLN A 72 13.15 7.04 -20.57
CA GLN A 72 12.98 7.30 -21.99
C GLN A 72 13.66 6.22 -22.85
N GLU A 73 14.85 5.77 -22.46
CA GLU A 73 15.54 4.65 -23.11
C GLU A 73 14.70 3.36 -23.03
N LEU A 74 13.95 3.18 -21.94
CA LEU A 74 12.99 2.10 -21.75
C LEU A 74 11.67 2.27 -22.52
N GLY A 75 11.47 3.41 -23.18
CA GLY A 75 10.30 3.69 -24.02
C GLY A 75 9.11 4.34 -23.31
N TYR A 76 9.26 4.79 -22.05
CA TYR A 76 8.22 5.48 -21.29
C TYR A 76 8.11 6.97 -21.65
N THR A 77 7.98 7.27 -22.95
CA THR A 77 8.08 8.64 -23.48
C THR A 77 6.97 9.60 -23.03
N ASP A 78 5.81 9.08 -22.64
CA ASP A 78 4.66 9.85 -22.16
C ASP A 78 4.68 10.09 -20.64
N TYR A 79 5.79 9.75 -19.97
CA TYR A 79 5.97 9.81 -18.53
C TYR A 79 7.16 10.66 -18.12
N ILE A 80 7.11 11.16 -16.88
CA ILE A 80 8.24 11.79 -16.19
C ILE A 80 8.48 11.08 -14.86
N ALA A 81 9.73 10.69 -14.57
CA ALA A 81 10.11 10.20 -13.26
C ALA A 81 10.12 11.38 -12.27
N ILE A 82 9.36 11.24 -11.19
CA ILE A 82 9.20 12.29 -10.18
C ILE A 82 9.93 11.96 -8.87
N GLY A 83 10.22 10.69 -8.61
CA GLY A 83 10.87 10.22 -7.40
C GLY A 83 11.03 8.71 -7.43
N ASP A 84 11.39 8.16 -6.29
CA ASP A 84 11.45 6.73 -6.07
C ASP A 84 10.72 6.34 -4.78
N ALA A 85 10.44 5.05 -4.67
CA ALA A 85 10.05 4.41 -3.43
C ALA A 85 11.25 3.58 -2.93
N TYR A 86 11.79 3.98 -1.78
CA TYR A 86 12.86 3.28 -1.07
C TYR A 86 14.16 3.09 -1.87
N ASN A 87 14.50 4.00 -2.79
CA ASN A 87 15.68 3.93 -3.66
C ASN A 87 15.74 2.70 -4.57
N GLU A 88 14.62 2.00 -4.77
CA GLU A 88 14.56 0.76 -5.58
C GLU A 88 13.64 0.92 -6.78
N ASN A 89 12.44 1.45 -6.58
CA ASN A 89 11.40 1.52 -7.61
C ASN A 89 11.08 2.96 -8.00
N LEU A 90 10.91 3.23 -9.29
CA LEU A 90 10.67 4.60 -9.77
C LEU A 90 9.19 4.96 -9.77
N ILE A 91 8.87 6.12 -9.20
CA ILE A 91 7.55 6.72 -9.31
C ILE A 91 7.56 7.64 -10.53
N VAL A 92 6.68 7.36 -11.49
CA VAL A 92 6.51 8.16 -12.70
C VAL A 92 5.12 8.77 -12.79
N ALA A 93 5.01 9.95 -13.37
CA ALA A 93 3.74 10.62 -13.62
C ALA A 93 3.46 10.67 -15.12
N HIS A 94 2.26 10.29 -15.52
CA HIS A 94 1.80 10.43 -16.91
C HIS A 94 1.60 11.92 -17.24
N ILE A 95 2.26 12.41 -18.30
CA ILE A 95 2.38 13.84 -18.58
C ILE A 95 1.00 14.51 -18.78
N GLU A 96 0.09 13.86 -19.50
CA GLU A 96 -1.23 14.43 -19.84
C GLU A 96 -2.17 14.61 -18.64
N ASN A 97 -2.21 13.64 -17.73
CA ASN A 97 -3.27 13.52 -16.72
C ASN A 97 -2.75 13.45 -15.27
N GLN A 98 -1.43 13.52 -15.10
CA GLN A 98 -0.73 13.50 -13.81
C GLN A 98 -0.96 12.23 -12.99
N LYS A 99 -1.55 11.18 -13.57
CA LYS A 99 -1.70 9.89 -12.88
C LYS A 99 -0.32 9.32 -12.59
N LEU A 100 -0.14 8.85 -11.36
CA LEU A 100 1.09 8.25 -10.92
C LEU A 100 1.11 6.77 -11.24
N PHE A 101 2.28 6.30 -11.61
CA PHE A 101 2.58 4.91 -11.84
C PHE A 101 3.89 4.55 -11.14
N LEU A 102 4.07 3.29 -10.79
CA LEU A 102 5.37 2.74 -10.35
C LEU A 102 5.96 1.93 -11.50
N ILE A 103 7.26 2.12 -11.77
CA ILE A 103 8.05 1.23 -12.61
C ILE A 103 8.81 0.27 -11.69
N GLU A 104 8.50 -1.01 -11.81
CA GLU A 104 9.13 -2.11 -11.06
C GLU A 104 9.35 -3.27 -12.05
N ASP A 105 10.60 -3.71 -12.23
CA ASP A 105 10.99 -4.81 -13.13
C ASP A 105 10.30 -4.77 -14.51
N ASP A 106 10.40 -3.62 -15.21
CA ASP A 106 9.78 -3.36 -16.52
C ASP A 106 8.24 -3.30 -16.55
N HIS A 107 7.56 -3.36 -15.41
CA HIS A 107 6.10 -3.26 -15.32
C HIS A 107 5.67 -1.86 -14.89
N LEU A 108 4.66 -1.32 -15.58
CA LEU A 108 4.02 -0.08 -15.21
C LEU A 108 2.74 -0.36 -14.40
N ILE A 109 2.73 0.11 -13.16
CA ILE A 109 1.68 -0.12 -12.17
C ILE A 109 0.88 1.16 -11.96
N ASP A 110 -0.44 1.15 -12.13
CA ASP A 110 -1.29 2.31 -11.80
C ASP A 110 -1.40 2.49 -10.27
N LEU A 111 -1.04 3.67 -9.77
CA LEU A 111 -1.07 4.03 -8.36
C LEU A 111 -2.45 4.54 -7.92
N GLU A 112 -3.41 4.63 -8.85
CA GLU A 112 -4.79 5.09 -8.64
C GLU A 112 -4.87 6.49 -8.02
N MET A 113 -3.81 7.29 -8.18
CA MET A 113 -3.72 8.66 -7.70
C MET A 113 -3.02 9.56 -8.69
N THR A 114 -3.21 10.86 -8.53
CA THR A 114 -2.51 11.90 -9.27
C THR A 114 -1.41 12.52 -8.43
N PHE A 115 -0.42 13.10 -9.09
CA PHE A 115 0.65 13.85 -8.42
C PHE A 115 0.12 14.90 -7.43
N SER A 116 -0.93 15.63 -7.83
CA SER A 116 -1.58 16.61 -6.96
C SER A 116 -2.19 15.98 -5.70
N GLN A 117 -2.80 14.79 -5.80
CA GLN A 117 -3.34 14.08 -4.64
C GLN A 117 -2.23 13.60 -3.70
N MET A 118 -1.13 13.08 -4.24
CA MET A 118 0.04 12.68 -3.46
C MET A 118 0.58 13.84 -2.61
N LEU A 119 0.77 15.03 -3.21
CA LEU A 119 1.26 16.19 -2.47
C LEU A 119 0.28 16.64 -1.37
N ILE A 120 -1.03 16.60 -1.62
CA ILE A 120 -2.05 16.94 -0.62
C ILE A 120 -1.96 15.98 0.57
N GLN A 121 -1.89 14.68 0.31
CA GLN A 121 -1.80 13.67 1.36
C GLN A 121 -0.51 13.78 2.17
N ALA A 122 0.63 14.05 1.51
CA ALA A 122 1.90 14.27 2.19
C ALA A 122 1.84 15.46 3.15
N VAL A 123 1.20 16.57 2.76
CA VAL A 123 1.02 17.72 3.66
C VAL A 123 -0.01 17.44 4.75
N GLU A 124 -1.07 16.69 4.46
CA GLU A 124 -2.03 16.25 5.49
C GLU A 124 -1.37 15.31 6.51
N ALA A 125 -0.37 14.52 6.10
CA ALA A 125 0.45 13.70 6.99
C ALA A 125 1.21 14.53 8.05
N LEU A 126 1.50 15.81 7.76
CA LEU A 126 2.22 16.72 8.65
C LEU A 126 1.33 17.42 9.68
N ASP A 127 0.00 17.29 9.59
CA ASP A 127 -0.97 17.93 10.48
C ASP A 127 -0.92 17.34 11.90
N SER A 128 -0.82 18.19 12.92
CA SER A 128 -0.80 17.80 14.35
C SER A 128 -2.04 17.02 14.79
N LYS A 129 -3.16 17.17 14.08
CA LYS A 129 -4.35 16.34 14.31
C LYS A 129 -4.12 14.87 13.99
N LYS A 130 -3.29 14.54 13.00
CA LYS A 130 -2.91 13.14 12.76
C LYS A 130 -2.06 12.60 13.90
N PHE A 131 -1.20 13.42 14.51
CA PHE A 131 -0.48 13.02 15.72
C PHE A 131 -1.42 12.72 16.89
N GLU A 132 -2.44 13.55 17.13
CA GLU A 132 -3.46 13.26 18.16
C GLU A 132 -4.24 11.96 17.86
N ILE A 133 -4.64 11.74 16.60
CA ILE A 133 -5.31 10.50 16.18
C ILE A 133 -4.39 9.28 16.40
N ILE A 134 -3.10 9.37 16.04
CA ILE A 134 -2.10 8.33 16.28
C ILE A 134 -2.02 7.97 17.76
N GLN A 135 -1.95 8.98 18.64
CA GLN A 135 -1.89 8.75 20.08
C GLN A 135 -3.18 8.07 20.60
N GLN A 136 -4.33 8.45 20.06
CA GLN A 136 -5.61 7.81 20.39
C GLN A 136 -5.65 6.35 19.91
N VAL A 137 -5.22 6.07 18.67
CA VAL A 137 -5.11 4.70 18.14
C VAL A 137 -4.17 3.85 19.01
N ASN A 138 -2.99 4.37 19.36
CA ASN A 138 -2.04 3.67 20.23
C ASN A 138 -2.65 3.36 21.60
N SER A 139 -3.35 4.34 22.21
CA SER A 139 -3.98 4.13 23.51
C SER A 139 -5.04 3.01 23.47
N VAL A 140 -5.82 2.93 22.39
CA VAL A 140 -6.82 1.87 22.22
C VAL A 140 -6.16 0.53 21.90
N TYR A 141 -5.13 0.53 21.04
CA TYR A 141 -4.34 -0.66 20.72
C TYR A 141 -3.77 -1.32 21.97
N GLU A 142 -3.14 -0.53 22.86
CA GLU A 142 -2.62 -1.01 24.14
C GLU A 142 -3.73 -1.60 25.02
N SER A 143 -4.93 -1.00 25.03
CA SER A 143 -6.06 -1.55 25.78
C SER A 143 -6.58 -2.88 25.22
N PHE A 144 -6.39 -3.15 23.92
CA PHE A 144 -6.77 -4.41 23.30
C PHE A 144 -5.72 -5.52 23.44
N GLN A 145 -4.50 -5.22 23.89
CA GLN A 145 -3.44 -6.22 24.04
C GLN A 145 -3.82 -7.39 24.96
N ASP A 146 -4.61 -7.13 26.01
CA ASP A 146 -5.10 -8.17 26.93
C ASP A 146 -5.94 -9.24 26.21
N HIS A 147 -6.53 -8.91 25.06
CA HIS A 147 -7.33 -9.81 24.24
C HIS A 147 -6.52 -10.53 23.15
N LYS A 148 -5.23 -10.21 22.95
CA LYS A 148 -4.38 -10.76 21.86
C LYS A 148 -4.42 -12.29 21.79
N ASN A 149 -4.31 -12.97 22.93
CA ASN A 149 -4.32 -14.43 23.00
C ASN A 149 -5.69 -15.04 22.67
N SER A 150 -6.79 -14.41 23.12
CA SER A 150 -8.15 -14.85 22.79
C SER A 150 -8.41 -14.70 21.29
N LEU A 151 -7.98 -13.57 20.72
CA LEU A 151 -8.05 -13.30 19.29
C LEU A 151 -7.24 -14.32 18.48
N LYS A 152 -5.99 -14.59 18.87
CA LYS A 152 -5.13 -15.58 18.22
C LYS A 152 -5.76 -16.97 18.17
N ASN A 153 -6.35 -17.43 19.27
CA ASN A 153 -7.05 -18.72 19.29
C ASN A 153 -8.28 -18.72 18.35
N SER A 154 -8.99 -17.60 18.29
CA SER A 154 -10.13 -17.42 17.39
C SER A 154 -9.69 -17.44 15.92
N PHE A 155 -8.53 -16.84 15.62
CA PHE A 155 -7.87 -16.93 14.32
C PHE A 155 -7.57 -18.39 13.96
N ILE A 156 -6.80 -19.11 14.79
CA ILE A 156 -6.43 -20.51 14.54
C ILE A 156 -7.67 -21.38 14.26
N LYS A 157 -8.72 -21.22 15.08
CA LYS A 157 -9.97 -21.96 14.90
C LYS A 157 -10.64 -21.63 13.57
N SER A 158 -10.73 -20.34 13.24
CA SER A 158 -11.37 -19.87 11.99
C SER A 158 -10.58 -20.32 10.75
N PHE A 159 -9.26 -20.21 10.76
CA PHE A 159 -8.39 -20.71 9.70
C PHE A 159 -8.54 -22.22 9.51
N SER A 160 -8.65 -22.99 10.60
CA SER A 160 -8.85 -24.44 10.52
C SER A 160 -10.16 -24.80 9.81
N VAL A 161 -11.26 -24.14 10.17
CA VAL A 161 -12.58 -24.35 9.53
C VAL A 161 -12.55 -23.92 8.06
N LEU A 162 -11.90 -22.80 7.74
CA LEU A 162 -11.74 -22.34 6.35
C LEU A 162 -10.96 -23.38 5.53
N ASN A 163 -9.83 -23.86 6.05
CA ASN A 163 -8.99 -24.85 5.37
C ASN A 163 -9.72 -26.19 5.15
N GLU A 164 -10.49 -26.67 6.13
CA GLU A 164 -11.34 -27.85 5.98
C GLU A 164 -12.37 -27.65 4.86
N THR A 165 -13.01 -26.48 4.82
CA THR A 165 -14.00 -26.14 3.78
C THR A 165 -13.38 -26.15 2.39
N VAL A 166 -12.22 -25.52 2.22
CA VAL A 166 -11.48 -25.49 0.94
C VAL A 166 -11.08 -26.90 0.50
N THR A 167 -10.54 -27.69 1.44
CA THR A 167 -10.10 -29.07 1.17
C THR A 167 -11.28 -29.97 0.78
N ASN A 168 -12.43 -29.83 1.44
CA ASN A 168 -13.65 -30.57 1.10
C ASN A 168 -14.19 -30.23 -0.29
N ASN A 169 -13.85 -29.06 -0.82
CA ASN A 169 -14.16 -28.64 -2.19
C ASN A 169 -13.05 -28.98 -3.20
N LEU A 170 -12.01 -29.72 -2.79
CA LEU A 170 -10.85 -30.10 -3.61
C LEU A 170 -10.13 -28.89 -4.23
N ASP A 171 -10.11 -27.77 -3.52
CA ASP A 171 -9.49 -26.52 -3.98
C ASP A 171 -8.25 -26.18 -3.13
N THR A 172 -7.61 -25.05 -3.45
CA THR A 172 -6.47 -24.51 -2.70
C THR A 172 -6.64 -23.01 -2.55
N LEU A 173 -6.28 -22.45 -1.39
CA LEU A 173 -6.27 -21.01 -1.18
C LEU A 173 -5.07 -20.37 -1.90
N TYR A 174 -5.27 -19.26 -2.61
CA TYR A 174 -4.17 -18.41 -3.10
C TYR A 174 -3.91 -17.18 -2.22
N GLY A 175 -4.93 -16.75 -1.48
CA GLY A 175 -4.87 -15.51 -0.71
C GLY A 175 -6.00 -15.45 0.31
N ILE A 176 -5.75 -14.74 1.41
CA ILE A 176 -6.73 -14.47 2.44
C ILE A 176 -6.77 -12.98 2.72
N VAL A 177 -7.97 -12.40 2.72
CA VAL A 177 -8.22 -11.05 3.21
C VAL A 177 -9.02 -11.15 4.49
N ILE A 178 -8.55 -10.51 5.54
CA ILE A 178 -9.31 -10.31 6.75
C ILE A 178 -9.99 -8.96 6.62
N ALA A 179 -11.31 -8.94 6.61
CA ALA A 179 -12.07 -7.71 6.44
C ALA A 179 -13.29 -7.68 7.34
N LYS A 180 -13.75 -6.47 7.64
CA LYS A 180 -15.05 -6.26 8.26
C LYS A 180 -16.15 -6.62 7.27
N ASN A 181 -17.15 -7.37 7.73
CA ASN A 181 -18.35 -7.62 6.96
C ASN A 181 -19.15 -6.31 6.82
N SER A 182 -19.56 -5.95 5.60
CA SER A 182 -20.35 -4.74 5.34
C SER A 182 -21.74 -4.78 5.98
N GLU A 183 -22.29 -5.98 6.24
CA GLU A 183 -23.63 -6.18 6.80
C GLU A 183 -23.66 -6.36 8.34
N GLY A 184 -22.51 -6.35 9.02
CA GLY A 184 -22.45 -6.51 10.48
C GLY A 184 -21.13 -6.06 11.12
N ASN A 185 -21.12 -5.84 12.44
CA ASN A 185 -19.88 -5.59 13.19
C ASN A 185 -19.11 -6.89 13.46
N LEU A 186 -18.80 -7.63 12.39
CA LEU A 186 -18.09 -8.90 12.44
C LEU A 186 -16.91 -8.84 11.48
N TYR A 187 -15.78 -9.43 11.87
CA TYR A 187 -14.66 -9.67 10.96
C TYR A 187 -14.73 -11.09 10.41
N CYS A 188 -14.36 -11.23 9.15
CA CYS A 188 -14.32 -12.52 8.46
C CYS A 188 -12.98 -12.74 7.78
N LEU A 189 -12.57 -14.01 7.69
CA LEU A 189 -11.58 -14.50 6.75
C LEU A 189 -12.27 -14.70 5.40
N TYR A 190 -11.77 -14.01 4.39
CA TYR A 190 -12.17 -14.15 3.00
C TYR A 190 -11.05 -14.90 2.27
N GLY A 191 -11.33 -16.11 1.77
CA GLY A 191 -10.37 -16.99 1.12
C GLY A 191 -10.59 -17.03 -0.39
N GLY A 192 -9.56 -16.68 -1.15
CA GLY A 192 -9.58 -16.76 -2.60
C GLY A 192 -9.19 -18.15 -3.13
N SER A 193 -9.92 -18.65 -4.15
CA SER A 193 -9.64 -19.91 -4.84
C SER A 193 -8.49 -19.82 -5.84
N LEU A 194 -7.51 -20.72 -5.75
CA LEU A 194 -6.40 -20.82 -6.72
C LEU A 194 -6.93 -21.03 -8.14
N THR A 195 -8.07 -21.71 -8.28
CA THR A 195 -8.74 -21.89 -9.57
C THR A 195 -9.21 -20.55 -10.14
N THR A 196 -9.88 -19.72 -9.34
CA THR A 196 -10.28 -18.35 -9.73
C THR A 196 -9.06 -17.50 -10.10
N PHE A 197 -8.00 -17.56 -9.29
CA PHE A 197 -6.76 -16.83 -9.55
C PHE A 197 -6.13 -17.19 -10.91
N ARG A 198 -6.02 -18.48 -11.23
CA ARG A 198 -5.48 -18.95 -12.53
C ARG A 198 -6.31 -18.45 -13.71
N VAL A 199 -7.64 -18.43 -13.58
CA VAL A 199 -8.52 -17.92 -14.65
C VAL A 199 -8.29 -16.43 -14.88
N GLU A 200 -8.14 -15.64 -13.82
CA GLU A 200 -7.89 -14.20 -13.91
C GLU A 200 -6.53 -13.88 -14.53
N MET A 201 -5.49 -14.61 -14.13
CA MET A 201 -4.12 -14.44 -14.64
C MET A 201 -3.98 -14.78 -16.13
N ASN A 202 -4.87 -15.61 -16.68
CA ASN A 202 -4.88 -15.94 -18.11
C ASN A 202 -5.55 -14.88 -18.99
N LYS A 203 -6.09 -13.80 -18.40
CA LYS A 203 -6.67 -12.69 -19.16
C LYS A 203 -5.57 -11.77 -19.71
N GLN A 204 -5.86 -11.09 -20.82
CA GLN A 204 -4.96 -10.09 -21.40
C GLN A 204 -4.66 -8.91 -20.46
N LYS A 205 -5.58 -8.62 -19.55
CA LYS A 205 -5.42 -7.62 -18.49
C LYS A 205 -5.94 -8.24 -17.19
N VAL A 206 -5.08 -8.34 -16.20
CA VAL A 206 -5.41 -8.89 -14.87
C VAL A 206 -6.05 -7.78 -14.02
N ASP A 207 -7.22 -8.06 -13.45
CA ASP A 207 -7.83 -7.17 -12.45
C ASP A 207 -7.39 -7.57 -11.04
N TYR A 208 -6.30 -6.97 -10.56
CA TYR A 208 -5.78 -7.23 -9.23
C TYR A 208 -6.71 -6.76 -8.11
N ASN A 209 -7.55 -5.76 -8.36
CA ASN A 209 -8.52 -5.29 -7.39
C ASN A 209 -9.60 -6.34 -7.17
N GLN A 210 -10.04 -7.01 -8.25
CA GLN A 210 -10.97 -8.13 -8.15
C GLN A 210 -10.36 -9.32 -7.35
N LEU A 211 -9.08 -9.64 -7.55
CA LEU A 211 -8.42 -10.73 -6.83
C LEU A 211 -8.27 -10.50 -5.33
N TRP A 212 -8.27 -9.25 -4.88
CA TRP A 212 -8.13 -8.90 -3.47
C TRP A 212 -9.42 -8.34 -2.86
N ASN A 213 -10.55 -8.40 -3.58
CA ASN A 213 -11.83 -7.93 -3.08
C ASN A 213 -12.51 -9.06 -2.26
N PRO A 214 -12.74 -8.87 -0.94
CA PRO A 214 -13.48 -9.80 -0.09
C PRO A 214 -14.83 -10.25 -0.67
N GLU A 215 -15.56 -9.34 -1.31
CA GLU A 215 -16.89 -9.61 -1.84
C GLU A 215 -16.89 -10.61 -3.01
N THR A 216 -15.74 -10.78 -3.68
CA THR A 216 -15.58 -11.71 -4.81
C THR A 216 -14.81 -12.97 -4.46
N MET A 217 -14.29 -13.10 -3.23
CA MET A 217 -13.59 -14.29 -2.78
C MET A 217 -14.55 -15.47 -2.57
N ASN A 218 -14.05 -16.69 -2.78
CA ASN A 218 -14.87 -17.89 -2.88
C ASN A 218 -15.28 -18.47 -1.53
N TYR A 219 -14.48 -18.24 -0.49
CA TYR A 219 -14.64 -18.85 0.82
C TYR A 219 -14.71 -17.79 1.91
N HIS A 220 -15.53 -18.05 2.93
CA HIS A 220 -15.81 -17.09 4.00
C HIS A 220 -15.89 -17.80 5.34
N GLN A 221 -15.20 -17.27 6.36
CA GLN A 221 -15.32 -17.76 7.73
C GLN A 221 -15.30 -16.60 8.72
N ALA A 222 -16.36 -16.46 9.51
CA ALA A 222 -16.41 -15.46 10.57
C ALA A 222 -15.38 -15.74 11.68
N ILE A 223 -14.76 -14.68 12.19
CA ILE A 223 -13.84 -14.71 13.33
C ILE A 223 -14.64 -14.36 14.58
N SER A 224 -14.64 -15.26 15.56
CA SER A 224 -15.30 -15.03 16.84
C SER A 224 -14.57 -13.94 17.61
N MET A 225 -15.27 -12.85 17.96
CA MET A 225 -14.68 -11.71 18.68
C MET A 225 -15.63 -11.10 19.72
N ASP A 226 -16.60 -11.87 20.21
CA ASP A 226 -17.65 -11.39 21.10
C ASP A 226 -17.12 -10.67 22.36
N GLU A 227 -15.92 -11.03 22.82
CA GLU A 227 -15.25 -10.40 23.98
C GLU A 227 -14.63 -9.02 23.68
N ILE A 228 -14.31 -8.71 22.42
CA ILE A 228 -13.62 -7.47 22.01
C ILE A 228 -14.63 -6.47 21.39
N LEU A 229 -15.64 -7.00 20.69
CA LEU A 229 -16.62 -6.21 19.94
C LEU A 229 -17.50 -5.29 20.81
N THR A 230 -17.58 -5.52 22.12
CA THR A 230 -18.35 -4.68 23.04
C THR A 230 -17.81 -3.25 23.16
N ASP A 231 -16.51 -3.08 22.92
CA ASP A 231 -15.79 -1.83 23.14
C ASP A 231 -15.48 -1.06 21.83
N ILE A 232 -15.79 -1.64 20.67
CA ILE A 232 -15.48 -1.05 19.36
C ILE A 232 -16.63 -0.21 18.83
N LYS A 233 -16.43 1.11 18.69
CA LYS A 233 -17.48 2.06 18.27
C LYS A 233 -17.04 3.08 17.24
N THR A 234 -15.75 3.32 17.10
CA THR A 234 -15.17 4.41 16.32
C THR A 234 -14.16 3.89 15.30
N GLU A 235 -13.83 4.69 14.29
CA GLU A 235 -12.77 4.38 13.31
C GLU A 235 -11.40 4.17 13.98
N ILE A 236 -11.16 4.87 15.11
CA ILE A 236 -9.94 4.71 15.93
C ILE A 236 -9.90 3.30 16.52
N ASP A 237 -11.03 2.82 17.06
CA ASP A 237 -11.11 1.47 17.63
C ASP A 237 -10.90 0.40 16.56
N PHE A 238 -11.49 0.58 15.37
CA PHE A 238 -11.29 -0.34 14.25
C PHE A 238 -9.83 -0.35 13.77
N LYS A 239 -9.19 0.83 13.64
CA LYS A 239 -7.78 0.89 13.25
C LYS A 239 -6.87 0.22 14.29
N ALA A 240 -7.13 0.44 15.58
CA ALA A 240 -6.41 -0.24 16.66
C ALA A 240 -6.60 -1.76 16.63
N LEU A 241 -7.82 -2.24 16.32
CA LEU A 241 -8.09 -3.66 16.15
C LEU A 241 -7.36 -4.25 14.94
N ASP A 242 -7.35 -3.54 13.80
CA ASP A 242 -6.61 -3.98 12.61
C ASP A 242 -5.10 -4.13 12.92
N LEU A 243 -4.53 -3.23 13.73
CA LEU A 243 -3.15 -3.34 14.21
C LEU A 243 -2.93 -4.55 15.13
N LEU A 244 -3.88 -4.86 16.02
CA LEU A 244 -3.82 -6.06 16.85
C LEU A 244 -3.90 -7.33 15.99
N PHE A 245 -4.72 -7.33 14.94
CA PHE A 245 -4.82 -8.44 13.99
C PHE A 245 -3.48 -8.68 13.29
N LEU A 246 -2.79 -7.62 12.84
CA LEU A 246 -1.45 -7.73 12.27
C LEU A 246 -0.46 -8.34 13.25
N ASP A 247 -0.49 -7.89 14.49
CA ASP A 247 0.38 -8.40 15.55
C ASP A 247 0.14 -9.89 15.83
N VAL A 248 -1.13 -10.32 15.85
CA VAL A 248 -1.49 -11.76 15.93
C VAL A 248 -0.96 -12.54 14.72
N LEU A 249 -1.08 -12.01 13.50
CA LEU A 249 -0.56 -12.68 12.31
C LEU A 249 0.96 -12.81 12.33
N ARG A 250 1.67 -11.79 12.84
CA ARG A 250 3.13 -11.82 13.05
C ARG A 250 3.50 -12.91 14.04
N ASP A 251 2.85 -12.96 15.21
CA ASP A 251 3.07 -14.03 16.20
C ASP A 251 2.87 -15.42 15.57
N LEU A 252 1.78 -15.61 14.82
CA LEU A 252 1.49 -16.90 14.16
C LEU A 252 2.57 -17.26 13.12
N LYS A 253 3.11 -16.27 12.41
CA LYS A 253 4.21 -16.46 11.46
C LYS A 253 5.51 -16.84 12.17
N GLU A 254 5.84 -16.14 13.25
CA GLU A 254 7.04 -16.41 14.08
C GLU A 254 6.98 -17.79 14.76
N GLU A 255 5.78 -18.23 15.15
CA GLU A 255 5.53 -19.56 15.69
C GLU A 255 5.45 -20.66 14.62
N GLU A 256 5.75 -20.33 13.36
CA GLU A 256 5.73 -21.25 12.24
C GLU A 256 4.33 -21.90 12.01
N TYR A 257 3.24 -21.30 12.49
CA TYR A 257 1.88 -21.84 12.31
C TYR A 257 1.53 -22.03 10.84
N PHE A 258 1.96 -21.08 10.00
CA PHE A 258 1.75 -21.13 8.56
C PHE A 258 2.83 -21.91 7.82
N ARG A 259 3.79 -22.60 8.47
CA ARG A 259 4.97 -23.18 7.79
C ARG A 259 4.65 -24.09 6.60
N ASP A 260 3.62 -24.91 6.72
CA ASP A 260 3.16 -25.80 5.63
C ASP A 260 2.48 -25.04 4.47
N GLN A 261 2.20 -23.75 4.69
CA GLN A 261 1.39 -22.87 3.87
C GLN A 261 2.11 -21.55 3.46
N MET A 262 3.25 -21.22 4.07
CA MET A 262 4.05 -19.99 3.87
C MET A 262 4.46 -19.79 2.41
N ASN A 263 4.44 -20.87 1.65
CA ASN A 263 4.80 -20.94 0.24
C ASN A 263 3.60 -20.84 -0.72
N ARG A 264 2.37 -20.77 -0.21
CA ARG A 264 1.16 -21.08 -1.00
C ARG A 264 0.09 -19.99 -1.00
N PHE A 265 0.12 -19.05 -0.06
CA PHE A 265 -0.80 -17.91 -0.08
C PHE A 265 -0.28 -16.69 0.67
N SER A 266 -0.84 -15.52 0.34
CA SER A 266 -0.59 -14.25 1.03
C SER A 266 -1.81 -13.85 1.88
N ILE A 267 -1.56 -13.17 3.01
CA ILE A 267 -2.60 -12.72 3.96
C ILE A 267 -2.54 -11.21 4.08
N SER A 268 -3.69 -10.53 4.00
CA SER A 268 -3.81 -9.11 4.32
C SER A 268 -4.98 -8.82 5.24
N ILE A 269 -4.98 -7.62 5.84
CA ILE A 269 -6.13 -7.04 6.53
C ILE A 269 -6.60 -5.83 5.73
N GLN A 270 -7.87 -5.82 5.33
CA GLN A 270 -8.48 -4.66 4.67
C GLN A 270 -8.88 -3.64 5.74
N SER A 271 -8.08 -2.58 5.85
CA SER A 271 -8.30 -1.43 6.74
C SER A 271 -8.77 -0.25 5.91
N ASN A 272 -10.05 0.09 6.00
CA ASN A 272 -10.70 1.10 5.14
C ASN A 272 -10.46 0.83 3.63
N HIS A 273 -9.68 1.70 2.97
CA HIS A 273 -9.36 1.60 1.55
C HIS A 273 -8.02 0.92 1.27
N VAL A 274 -7.28 0.48 2.30
CA VAL A 274 -5.94 -0.11 2.16
C VAL A 274 -5.85 -1.54 2.67
N ASN A 275 -4.90 -2.30 2.12
CA ASN A 275 -4.49 -3.58 2.67
C ASN A 275 -3.22 -3.41 3.52
N LEU A 276 -3.28 -3.91 4.75
CA LEU A 276 -2.15 -4.04 5.67
C LEU A 276 -1.64 -5.49 5.61
N PHE A 277 -0.32 -5.68 5.63
CA PHE A 277 0.30 -7.00 5.57
C PHE A 277 1.12 -7.28 6.82
N PRO A 278 1.26 -8.56 7.25
CA PRO A 278 2.05 -8.92 8.43
C PRO A 278 3.49 -8.38 8.42
N GLU A 279 4.05 -8.17 7.23
CA GLU A 279 5.41 -7.66 7.06
C GLU A 279 5.53 -6.13 7.10
N ASP A 280 4.43 -5.39 6.97
CA ASP A 280 4.45 -3.94 7.11
C ASP A 280 4.98 -3.61 8.51
N SER A 281 5.75 -2.53 8.69
CA SER A 281 6.13 -2.12 10.05
C SER A 281 4.91 -1.61 10.84
N TYR A 282 4.99 -1.54 12.18
CA TYR A 282 3.91 -0.95 12.97
C TYR A 282 3.59 0.49 12.53
N ASN A 283 4.63 1.32 12.38
CA ASN A 283 4.49 2.72 11.98
C ASN A 283 3.91 2.87 10.57
N GLU A 284 4.34 2.01 9.64
CA GLU A 284 3.78 1.95 8.30
C GLU A 284 2.31 1.58 8.35
N SER A 285 1.96 0.48 9.02
CA SER A 285 0.58 0.00 9.17
C SER A 285 -0.35 1.05 9.77
N LEU A 286 0.15 1.81 10.73
CA LEU A 286 -0.56 2.90 11.40
C LEU A 286 -0.85 4.07 10.46
N MET A 287 0.11 4.45 9.62
CA MET A 287 0.08 5.65 8.78
C MET A 287 -0.36 5.41 7.33
N LYS A 288 -0.52 4.15 6.93
CA LYS A 288 -0.84 3.76 5.55
C LYS A 288 -2.23 4.25 5.14
N GLU A 289 -2.27 5.06 4.09
CA GLU A 289 -3.51 5.64 3.54
C GLU A 289 -3.79 5.24 2.09
N ASN A 290 -2.81 4.69 1.35
CA ASN A 290 -3.03 4.14 0.00
C ASN A 290 -2.39 2.76 -0.22
N ASN A 291 -2.86 2.07 -1.26
CA ASN A 291 -2.43 0.71 -1.64
C ASN A 291 -1.15 0.64 -2.50
N LEU A 292 -0.55 1.78 -2.84
CA LEU A 292 0.52 1.93 -3.85
C LEU A 292 1.62 0.87 -3.74
N GLU A 293 2.17 0.64 -2.55
CA GLU A 293 3.41 -0.13 -2.38
C GLU A 293 3.20 -1.63 -2.13
N THR A 294 1.99 -2.07 -1.78
CA THR A 294 1.85 -3.40 -1.12
C THR A 294 0.97 -4.41 -1.84
N LYS A 295 0.08 -3.95 -2.74
CA LYS A 295 -0.64 -4.90 -3.61
C LYS A 295 0.31 -5.66 -4.55
N ILE A 296 1.50 -5.13 -4.83
CA ILE A 296 2.43 -5.68 -5.84
C ILE A 296 3.64 -6.36 -5.21
N ARG A 297 4.40 -5.71 -4.30
CA ARG A 297 5.54 -6.34 -3.58
C ARG A 297 5.23 -7.73 -3.01
N ARG A 298 4.01 -7.95 -2.47
CA ARG A 298 3.63 -9.23 -1.85
C ARG A 298 3.22 -10.34 -2.83
N PHE A 299 2.98 -10.02 -4.10
CA PHE A 299 2.92 -11.03 -5.17
C PHE A 299 4.31 -11.49 -5.61
N TRP A 300 5.35 -10.69 -5.36
CA TRP A 300 6.73 -10.93 -5.78
C TRP A 300 7.60 -11.53 -4.64
N GLU A 301 7.39 -11.13 -3.38
CA GLU A 301 8.19 -11.55 -2.22
C GLU A 301 7.75 -12.85 -1.52
N SER A 302 6.71 -13.53 -2.01
CA SER A 302 6.52 -14.95 -1.65
C SER A 302 7.75 -15.72 -2.16
N PRO A 303 8.26 -16.76 -1.49
CA PRO A 303 9.36 -17.60 -2.00
C PRO A 303 9.07 -18.26 -3.36
N TYR A 304 7.87 -18.06 -3.90
CA TYR A 304 7.49 -18.25 -5.29
C TYR A 304 7.37 -16.89 -5.99
N ASP A 305 8.52 -16.31 -6.31
CA ASP A 305 8.77 -15.61 -7.56
C ASP A 305 7.80 -16.13 -8.64
N ARG A 306 6.83 -15.31 -9.08
CA ARG A 306 5.67 -15.71 -9.91
C ARG A 306 6.07 -16.51 -11.15
N THR A 307 7.27 -16.29 -11.63
CA THR A 307 7.92 -17.03 -12.72
C THR A 307 7.94 -18.54 -12.46
N ARG A 308 8.03 -19.00 -11.20
CA ARG A 308 8.11 -20.42 -10.82
C ARG A 308 6.75 -21.11 -10.68
N LEU A 309 5.72 -20.43 -10.15
CA LEU A 309 4.37 -20.99 -10.05
C LEU A 309 3.74 -21.17 -11.45
N LEU A 310 4.17 -20.35 -12.42
CA LEU A 310 3.87 -20.52 -13.85
C LEU A 310 4.62 -21.69 -14.51
N MET A 311 5.81 -22.08 -14.01
CA MET A 311 6.63 -23.16 -14.58
C MET A 311 6.37 -24.55 -13.97
N GLU A 312 5.97 -24.65 -12.69
CA GLU A 312 5.78 -25.95 -12.02
C GLU A 312 4.38 -26.58 -12.24
N ILE A 313 3.44 -25.85 -12.85
CA ILE A 313 2.06 -26.32 -13.12
C ILE A 313 1.81 -26.54 -14.64
N VAL A 314 2.88 -26.71 -15.44
CA VAL A 314 2.79 -27.17 -16.84
C VAL A 314 2.91 -28.69 -16.91
#